data_AF-A0A6F9ZJQ7-F1
#
_entry.id   AF-A0A6F9ZJQ7-F1
#
_cell.length_a   1.000
_cell.length_b   1.000
_cell.length_c   1.000
_cell.angle_alpha   90.00
_cell.angle_beta   90.00
_cell.angle_gamma   90.00
#
_symmetry.space_group_name_H-M   'P 1'
#
loop_
_entity.id
_entity.type
_entity.pdbx_description
1 polymer ?
#
loop_
_entity_poly.entity_id
_entity_poly.type
_entity_poly.pdbx_seq_one_letter_code
_entity_poly.pdbx_strand_id
1 'polypeptide(L)'
;MIELIFRQTACTGGDETAPYDVFLTQECTVEEFVTSVLDRNEWGNINIKGCGRIEYRRDKIISTTLTNGEMSYLIKSVHAAGGWSRMDYYLEIKA
;
A
#
# COMPACT_ATOMS: atom_id res chain seq x y z
N MET A 1 -5.69 -13.32 -3.19
CA MET A 1 -5.51 -11.88 -3.39
C MET A 1 -6.59 -11.16 -2.63
N ILE A 2 -6.22 -10.13 -1.87
CA ILE A 2 -7.19 -9.26 -1.19
C ILE A 2 -7.64 -8.20 -2.18
N GLU A 3 -8.93 -7.89 -2.18
CA GLU A 3 -9.46 -6.79 -2.96
C GLU A 3 -9.28 -5.47 -2.18
N LEU A 4 -8.75 -4.46 -2.87
CA LEU A 4 -8.49 -3.14 -2.32
C LEU A 4 -9.58 -2.17 -2.82
N ILE A 5 -10.40 -1.68 -1.91
CA ILE A 5 -11.48 -0.74 -2.23
C ILE A 5 -11.05 0.67 -1.86
N PHE A 6 -10.97 1.55 -2.85
CA PHE A 6 -10.49 2.92 -2.69
C PHE A 6 -11.65 3.89 -2.52
N ARG A 7 -11.62 4.69 -1.45
CA ARG A 7 -12.53 5.81 -1.23
C ARG A 7 -11.75 7.10 -1.14
N GLN A 8 -11.91 7.95 -2.15
CA GLN A 8 -11.26 9.26 -2.17
C GLN A 8 -11.73 10.10 -0.97
N THR A 9 -10.78 10.71 -0.25
CA THR A 9 -11.05 11.46 0.99
C THR A 9 -10.96 12.97 0.84
N ALA A 10 -10.31 13.47 -0.21
CA ALA A 10 -10.23 14.89 -0.52
C ALA A 10 -10.07 15.13 -2.03
N CYS A 11 -10.15 16.40 -2.45
CA CYS A 11 -10.01 16.79 -3.85
C CYS A 11 -8.68 16.31 -4.45
N THR A 12 -8.72 15.98 -5.74
CA THR A 12 -7.52 15.72 -6.53
C THR A 12 -6.67 17.00 -6.64
N GLY A 13 -5.37 16.87 -6.39
CA GLY A 13 -4.40 17.95 -6.52
C GLY A 13 -4.13 18.33 -7.97
N GLY A 14 -3.43 19.45 -8.17
CA GLY A 14 -3.02 19.91 -9.51
C GLY A 14 -2.01 18.99 -10.21
N ASP A 15 -1.35 18.11 -9.45
CA ASP A 15 -0.49 17.03 -9.94
C ASP A 15 -1.27 15.73 -10.22
N GLU A 16 -2.60 15.81 -10.19
CA GLU A 16 -3.54 14.70 -10.34
C GLU A 16 -3.46 13.62 -9.25
N THR A 17 -2.75 13.89 -8.15
CA THR A 17 -2.71 13.02 -6.97
C THR A 17 -3.95 13.24 -6.12
N ALA A 18 -4.63 12.16 -5.72
CA ALA A 18 -5.71 12.20 -4.76
C ALA A 18 -5.41 11.31 -3.54
N PRO A 19 -5.89 11.68 -2.34
CA PRO A 19 -5.81 10.83 -1.16
C PRO A 19 -7.01 9.87 -1.08
N TYR A 20 -6.77 8.67 -0.56
CA TYR A 20 -7.75 7.60 -0.42
C TYR A 20 -7.66 6.92 0.94
N ASP A 21 -8.82 6.54 1.48
CA ASP A 21 -8.91 5.42 2.40
C ASP A 21 -8.95 4.13 1.58
N VAL A 22 -8.21 3.10 2.00
CA VAL A 22 -8.20 1.80 1.34
C VAL A 22 -8.77 0.74 2.27
N PHE A 23 -9.94 0.22 1.92
CA PHE A 23 -10.59 -0.85 2.66
C PHE A 23 -10.17 -2.21 2.12
N LEU A 24 -9.82 -3.11 3.05
CA LEU A 24 -9.45 -4.49 2.77
C LEU A 24 -10.69 -5.36 2.94
N THR A 25 -10.98 -6.24 1.99
CA THR A 25 -12.16 -7.13 2.06
C THR A 25 -12.07 -8.18 3.16
N GLN A 26 -10.87 -8.43 3.68
CA GLN A 26 -10.60 -9.31 4.79
C GLN A 26 -9.34 -8.85 5.53
N GLU A 27 -9.12 -9.39 6.72
CA GLU A 27 -7.85 -9.23 7.43
C GLU A 27 -6.71 -9.89 6.63
N CYS A 28 -5.55 -9.24 6.59
CA CYS A 28 -4.38 -9.74 5.86
C CYS A 28 -3.06 -9.28 6.46
N THR A 29 -1.99 -9.97 6.06
CA THR A 29 -0.61 -9.58 6.38
C THR A 29 -0.07 -8.52 5.42
N VAL A 30 1.07 -7.92 5.79
CA VAL A 30 1.85 -7.06 4.89
C VAL A 30 2.23 -7.80 3.61
N GLU A 31 2.66 -9.06 3.69
CA GLU A 31 3.01 -9.87 2.53
C GLU A 31 1.84 -10.02 1.55
N GLU A 32 0.68 -10.42 2.03
CA GLU A 32 -0.50 -10.63 1.18
C GLU A 32 -1.00 -9.33 0.54
N PHE A 33 -0.89 -8.21 1.27
CA PHE A 33 -1.17 -6.89 0.75
C PHE A 33 -0.20 -6.50 -0.37
N VAL A 34 1.11 -6.68 -0.15
CA VAL A 34 2.14 -6.39 -1.16
C VAL A 34 1.89 -7.20 -2.42
N THR A 35 1.61 -8.50 -2.32
CA THR A 35 1.26 -9.32 -3.49
C THR A 35 0.07 -8.73 -4.25
N SER A 36 -0.99 -8.33 -3.53
CA SER A 36 -2.18 -7.74 -4.14
C SER A 36 -1.91 -6.38 -4.80
N VAL A 37 -0.96 -5.60 -4.28
CA VAL A 37 -0.51 -4.34 -4.90
C VAL A 37 0.28 -4.58 -6.19
N LEU A 38 1.18 -5.56 -6.20
CA LEU A 38 2.01 -5.87 -7.37
C LEU A 38 1.17 -6.33 -8.58
N ASP A 39 0.02 -6.94 -8.33
CA ASP A 39 -0.92 -7.38 -9.37
C ASP A 39 -1.69 -6.21 -10.05
N ARG A 40 -1.59 -4.99 -9.52
CA ARG A 40 -2.25 -3.78 -10.06
C ARG A 40 -1.46 -3.07 -11.15
N ASN A 41 -0.23 -3.50 -11.43
CA ASN A 41 0.64 -2.95 -12.48
C ASN A 41 0.90 -1.42 -12.35
N GLU A 42 0.98 -0.94 -11.11
CA GLU A 42 1.24 0.47 -10.75
C GLU A 42 2.67 0.64 -10.19
N TRP A 43 3.04 1.82 -9.70
CA TRP A 43 4.36 2.04 -9.08
C TRP A 43 4.29 3.02 -7.91
N GLY A 44 5.21 2.89 -6.95
CA GLY A 44 5.28 3.79 -5.80
C GLY A 44 5.93 3.15 -4.59
N ASN A 45 5.48 3.55 -3.40
CA ASN A 45 6.04 3.12 -2.13
C ASN A 45 4.94 2.61 -1.19
N ILE A 46 5.24 1.54 -0.47
CA ILE A 46 4.43 1.03 0.64
C ILE A 46 5.18 1.40 1.92
N ASN A 47 4.67 2.38 2.67
CA ASN A 47 5.27 2.90 3.89
C ASN A 47 4.55 2.29 5.09
N ILE A 48 5.29 1.64 5.99
CA ILE A 48 4.74 0.96 7.16
C ILE A 48 5.20 1.71 8.41
N LYS A 49 4.24 2.31 9.11
CA LYS A 49 4.49 3.19 10.24
C LYS A 49 5.27 2.46 11.34
N GLY A 50 6.50 2.90 11.58
CA GLY A 50 7.37 2.35 12.63
C GLY A 50 8.18 1.11 12.24
N CYS A 51 8.04 0.59 11.01
CA CYS A 51 8.79 -0.57 10.54
C CYS A 51 9.75 -0.21 9.40
N GLY A 52 9.21 0.31 8.29
CA GLY A 52 10.03 0.56 7.12
C GLY A 52 9.21 0.90 5.88
N ARG A 53 9.84 0.70 4.72
CA ARG A 53 9.30 0.99 3.39
C ARG A 53 9.68 -0.08 2.37
N ILE A 54 8.78 -0.31 1.43
CA ILE A 54 8.98 -1.07 0.20
C ILE A 54 8.79 -0.11 -0.99
N GLU A 55 9.75 -0.05 -1.89
CA GLU A 55 9.60 0.57 -3.21
C GLU A 55 9.22 -0.50 -4.22
N TYR A 56 8.24 -0.23 -5.08
CA TYR A 56 7.76 -1.21 -6.05
C TYR A 56 7.45 -0.57 -7.40
N ARG A 57 7.50 -1.40 -8.44
CA ARG A 57 7.13 -1.02 -9.81
C ARG A 57 6.61 -2.24 -10.56
N ARG A 58 5.37 -2.15 -11.02
CA ARG A 58 4.63 -3.22 -11.67
C ARG A 58 4.56 -4.45 -10.75
N ASP A 59 4.98 -5.59 -11.25
CA ASP A 59 5.00 -6.90 -10.61
C ASP A 59 6.21 -7.12 -9.69
N LYS A 60 7.02 -6.09 -9.42
CA LYS A 60 8.31 -6.23 -8.73
C LYS A 60 8.49 -5.28 -7.56
N ILE A 61 9.07 -5.82 -6.49
CA ILE A 61 9.72 -5.05 -5.44
C ILE A 61 11.08 -4.58 -5.98
N ILE A 62 11.32 -3.28 -5.92
CA ILE A 62 12.58 -2.65 -6.34
C ILE A 62 13.56 -2.60 -5.18
N SER A 63 13.09 -2.20 -4.00
CA SER A 63 13.87 -2.17 -2.77
C SER A 63 12.96 -2.36 -1.56
N THR A 64 13.48 -2.94 -0.49
CA THR A 64 12.77 -3.08 0.78
C THR A 64 13.72 -2.91 1.95
N THR A 65 13.21 -2.29 3.01
CA THR A 65 13.89 -2.21 4.31
C THR A 65 13.33 -3.22 5.31
N LEU A 66 12.29 -3.98 4.91
CA LEU A 66 11.62 -4.93 5.78
C LEU A 66 12.36 -6.25 5.88
N THR A 67 12.27 -6.84 7.05
CA THR A 67 12.62 -8.22 7.36
C THR A 67 11.42 -9.15 7.19
N ASN A 68 11.67 -10.47 7.12
CA ASN A 68 10.60 -11.48 7.01
C ASN A 68 9.60 -11.43 8.18
N GLY A 69 10.04 -11.01 9.38
CA GLY A 69 9.15 -10.84 10.53
C GLY A 69 8.11 -9.74 10.30
N GLU A 70 8.52 -8.61 9.73
CA GLU A 70 7.63 -7.48 9.47
C GLU A 70 6.63 -7.76 8.34
N MET A 71 7.00 -8.60 7.38
CA MET A 71 6.11 -9.07 6.31
C MET A 71 4.93 -9.89 6.84
N SER A 72 5.08 -10.50 8.03
CA SER A 72 4.04 -11.33 8.67
C SER A 72 3.07 -10.52 9.53
N TYR A 73 3.29 -9.22 9.73
CA TYR A 73 2.41 -8.40 10.56
C TYR A 73 1.04 -8.21 9.93
N LEU A 74 0.00 -8.26 10.77
CA LEU A 74 -1.37 -7.98 10.37
C LEU A 74 -1.57 -6.47 10.18
N ILE A 75 -2.25 -6.12 9.09
CA ILE A 75 -2.58 -4.73 8.80
C ILE A 75 -3.77 -4.29 9.65
N LYS A 76 -3.65 -3.10 10.27
CA LYS A 76 -4.71 -2.42 11.00
C LYS A 76 -5.49 -1.47 10.10
N SER A 77 -4.79 -0.67 9.29
CA SER A 77 -5.40 0.30 8.37
C SER A 77 -4.46 0.66 7.23
N VAL A 78 -5.07 1.08 6.11
CA VAL A 78 -4.34 1.50 4.90
C VAL A 78 -4.91 2.82 4.39
N HIS A 79 -4.01 3.76 4.13
CA HIS A 79 -4.30 4.95 3.33
C HIS A 79 -3.45 4.92 2.05
N ALA A 80 -3.90 5.63 1.03
CA ALA A 80 -3.12 5.78 -0.19
C ALA A 80 -3.15 7.23 -0.69
N ALA A 81 -2.12 7.59 -1.44
CA ALA A 81 -2.06 8.82 -2.21
C ALA A 81 -1.54 8.48 -3.60
N GLY A 82 -2.32 8.78 -4.63
CA GLY A 82 -1.93 8.40 -5.99
C GLY A 82 -2.71 9.09 -7.08
N GLY A 83 -2.13 9.02 -8.28
CA GLY A 83 -2.60 9.60 -9.52
C GLY A 83 -1.91 8.92 -10.69
N TRP A 84 -2.63 8.77 -11.80
CA TRP A 84 -2.14 8.11 -13.01
C TRP A 84 -1.80 6.65 -12.74
N SER A 85 -0.51 6.30 -12.78
CA SER A 85 0.00 4.97 -12.41
C SER A 85 0.83 4.99 -11.13
N ARG A 86 0.97 6.17 -10.49
CA ARG A 86 1.68 6.31 -9.22
C ARG A 86 0.71 6.06 -8.06
N MET A 87 1.07 5.19 -7.15
CA MET A 87 0.31 4.93 -5.93
C MET A 87 1.26 4.71 -4.75
N ASP A 88 1.22 5.60 -3.78
CA ASP A 88 1.92 5.43 -2.50
C ASP A 88 0.92 4.97 -1.44
N TYR A 89 1.26 3.92 -0.69
CA TYR A 89 0.46 3.37 0.41
C TYR A 89 1.10 3.67 1.76
N TYR A 90 0.25 3.81 2.77
CA TYR A 90 0.62 4.09 4.16
C TYR A 90 -0.13 3.13 5.08
N LEU A 91 0.61 2.23 5.72
CA LEU A 91 0.10 1.12 6.51
C LEU A 91 0.33 1.39 7.99
N GLU A 92 -0.70 1.14 8.80
CA GLU A 92 -0.53 0.88 10.23
C GLU A 92 -0.74 -0.61 10.49
N ILE A 93 0.10 -1.21 11.33
CA ILE A 93 0.02 -2.62 11.72
C ILE A 93 -0.71 -2.78 13.05
N LYS A 94 -1.22 -3.98 13.32
CA LYS A 94 -1.75 -4.35 14.62
C LYS A 94 -0.62 -4.48 15.64
N ALA A 95 -0.89 -4.05 16.87
CA ALA A 95 0.01 -4.25 18.01
C ALA A 95 -0.07 -5.69 18.52
#